data_AF-A0A4U5W353-F1
#
_entry.id   AF-A0A4U5W353-F1
#
_cell.length_a   1.000
_cell.length_b   1.000
_cell.length_c   1.000
_cell.angle_alpha   90.00
_cell.angle_beta   90.00
_cell.angle_gamma   90.00
#
_symmetry.space_group_name_H-M   'P 1'
#
loop_
_entity.id
_entity.type
_entity.pdbx_description
1 polymer ?
#
loop_
_entity_poly.entity_id
_entity_poly.type
_entity_poly.pdbx_seq_one_letter_code
_entity_poly.pdbx_strand_id
1 'polypeptide(L)'
;MYTLRPLANGLRTDHPVPDLPFVDDSHIPLDDPRELEAVGRKRGDGMWGRYDLERTAGGWRAYTTDPQRNKFAWCVRYHPDHGRTVLLVRDDDANELHAAWHGGPLLFRAGGYWWDGATWYRPGQIWDAADEDFVRTPVPAAITVTADQLLDAAAHPNAGHLLNVTSFDPDAALAGRWSDHLALWAKHRTDREGDFPTGQCVVQVSAPELAADQLLGVTEFAGLAGIAASTLRSYASRGEGNVPLPQATVSGRSAWSRPVAQDWVTQRSRENVAAAVASPDPDALPAGVSDLRERLTAKFQALLWGRPQTRKRWVLRHRNEPEVREISDELALHVATRLDDIIPTDHLAATIRHAVLDELAEQHGWDSDEGDDRTHFYALTTPVAKTLDWLIRHHPEYGQYAIGDIVREAQSRLEIPRDAVADTLLRSLSMDGKLDSASLNAYLGLALPPEKTG
;
A
#
# COMPACT_ATOMS: atom_id res chain seq x y z
N MET A 1 2.53 0.95 -4.25
CA MET A 1 1.21 0.42 -4.67
C MET A 1 1.07 0.57 -6.17
N TYR A 2 0.52 -0.44 -6.87
CA TYR A 2 0.35 -0.39 -8.33
C TYR A 2 -0.88 0.45 -8.72
N THR A 3 -0.66 1.56 -9.43
CA THR A 3 -1.75 2.45 -9.89
C THR A 3 -1.78 2.65 -11.41
N LEU A 4 -0.93 1.93 -12.13
CA LEU A 4 -0.56 2.25 -13.50
C LEU A 4 -1.43 1.54 -14.53
N ARG A 5 -1.73 2.24 -15.63
CA ARG A 5 -2.49 1.69 -16.75
C ARG A 5 -1.63 1.66 -18.01
N PRO A 6 -1.22 0.48 -18.50
CA PRO A 6 -0.59 0.38 -19.81
C PRO A 6 -1.54 0.89 -20.90
N LEU A 7 -0.98 1.54 -21.92
CA LEU A 7 -1.73 2.12 -23.03
C LEU A 7 -1.82 1.15 -24.22
N ALA A 8 -0.76 0.38 -24.46
CA ALA A 8 -0.71 -0.60 -25.53
C ALA A 8 0.26 -1.75 -25.21
N ASN A 9 0.05 -2.88 -25.89
CA ASN A 9 1.01 -3.96 -25.99
C ASN A 9 2.08 -3.61 -27.03
N GLY A 10 3.35 -3.86 -26.74
CA GLY A 10 4.36 -3.98 -27.78
C GLY A 10 4.11 -5.23 -28.62
N LEU A 11 4.33 -5.16 -29.94
CA LEU A 11 4.20 -6.31 -30.83
C LEU A 11 5.09 -7.49 -30.40
N ARG A 12 6.24 -7.23 -29.77
CA ARG A 12 7.19 -8.25 -29.29
C ARG A 12 6.97 -8.67 -27.83
N THR A 13 5.83 -8.32 -27.23
CA THR A 13 5.46 -8.89 -25.91
C THR A 13 5.15 -10.39 -26.04
N ASP A 14 5.59 -11.19 -25.07
CA ASP A 14 5.16 -12.58 -24.86
C ASP A 14 3.89 -12.66 -24.02
N HIS A 15 3.52 -11.58 -23.33
CA HIS A 15 2.40 -11.57 -22.39
C HIS A 15 1.43 -10.43 -22.70
N PRO A 16 0.57 -10.57 -23.73
CA PRO A 16 -0.40 -9.54 -24.08
C PRO A 16 -1.33 -9.20 -22.92
N VAL A 17 -1.54 -7.91 -22.70
CA VAL A 17 -2.58 -7.39 -21.81
C VAL A 17 -3.89 -7.33 -22.60
N PRO A 18 -5.00 -7.90 -22.07
CA PRO A 18 -6.29 -7.90 -22.74
C PRO A 18 -6.83 -6.49 -22.95
N ASP A 19 -7.65 -6.35 -23.99
CA ASP A 19 -8.35 -5.12 -24.39
C ASP A 19 -7.46 -3.93 -24.75
N LEU A 20 -6.13 -4.09 -24.76
CA LEU A 20 -5.19 -3.10 -25.25
C LEU A 20 -4.80 -3.36 -26.72
N PRO A 21 -4.61 -2.30 -27.53
CA PRO A 21 -4.10 -2.44 -28.89
C PRO A 21 -2.65 -2.91 -28.90
N PHE A 22 -2.19 -3.38 -30.07
CA PHE A 22 -0.78 -3.63 -30.32
C PHE A 22 -0.16 -2.47 -31.09
N VAL A 23 1.00 -2.02 -30.64
CA VAL A 23 1.82 -0.97 -31.28
C VAL A 23 3.14 -1.61 -31.74
N ASP A 24 3.58 -1.26 -32.94
CA ASP A 24 4.87 -1.67 -33.46
C ASP A 24 6.00 -1.09 -32.60
N ASP A 25 6.81 -1.98 -32.05
CA ASP A 25 7.95 -1.66 -31.20
C ASP A 25 9.28 -1.86 -31.94
N SER A 26 9.28 -2.20 -33.24
CA SER A 26 10.46 -2.64 -34.00
C SER A 26 11.65 -1.66 -34.01
N HIS A 27 11.42 -0.38 -33.74
CA HIS A 27 12.46 0.67 -33.72
C HIS A 27 13.25 0.77 -32.41
N ILE A 28 12.90 -0.01 -31.38
CA ILE A 28 13.66 -0.09 -30.12
C ILE A 28 14.37 -1.45 -29.96
N PRO A 29 15.59 -1.50 -29.38
CA PRO A 29 16.27 -2.76 -29.09
C PRO A 29 15.66 -3.40 -27.84
N LEU A 30 15.20 -4.66 -27.94
CA LEU A 30 14.55 -5.36 -26.82
C LEU A 30 15.39 -6.50 -26.23
N ASP A 31 16.51 -6.85 -26.86
CA ASP A 31 17.33 -8.02 -26.49
C ASP A 31 18.50 -7.65 -25.57
N ASP A 32 18.92 -6.37 -25.58
CA ASP A 32 19.94 -5.83 -24.67
C ASP A 32 19.38 -4.66 -23.84
N PRO A 33 19.27 -4.79 -22.50
CA PRO A 33 18.76 -3.72 -21.64
C PRO A 33 19.63 -2.45 -21.69
N ARG A 34 20.94 -2.57 -21.95
CA ARG A 34 21.85 -1.42 -22.06
C ARG A 34 21.61 -0.63 -23.32
N GLU A 35 21.33 -1.31 -24.42
CA GLU A 35 20.96 -0.65 -25.67
C GLU A 35 19.60 0.05 -25.54
N LEU A 36 18.64 -0.58 -24.85
CA LEU A 36 17.34 0.03 -24.58
C LEU A 36 17.49 1.30 -23.74
N GLU A 37 18.21 1.24 -22.62
CA GLU A 37 18.50 2.42 -21.78
C GLU A 37 19.21 3.53 -22.59
N ALA A 38 20.14 3.15 -23.47
CA ALA A 38 20.87 4.10 -24.29
C ALA A 38 19.99 4.88 -25.27
N VAL A 39 18.86 4.32 -25.75
CA VAL A 39 17.89 5.05 -26.58
C VAL A 39 17.37 6.27 -25.83
N GLY A 40 16.96 6.09 -24.57
CA GLY A 40 16.42 7.13 -23.70
C GLY A 40 17.46 8.14 -23.23
N ARG A 41 18.73 7.73 -23.08
CA ARG A 41 19.80 8.63 -22.60
C ARG A 41 20.57 9.37 -23.68
N LYS A 42 20.50 8.96 -24.96
CA LYS A 42 21.38 9.48 -26.02
C LYS A 42 20.69 10.34 -27.09
N ARG A 43 19.37 10.58 -27.03
CA ARG A 43 18.61 11.16 -28.17
C ARG A 43 17.97 12.54 -27.98
N GLY A 44 18.27 13.27 -26.90
CA GLY A 44 17.89 14.68 -26.78
C GLY A 44 17.54 15.11 -25.36
N ASP A 45 17.18 16.38 -25.19
CA ASP A 45 16.71 16.92 -23.92
C ASP A 45 15.33 16.34 -23.57
N GLY A 46 15.14 15.96 -22.29
CA GLY A 46 13.86 15.46 -21.78
C GLY A 46 13.56 13.99 -22.10
N MET A 47 14.53 13.20 -22.53
CA MET A 47 14.42 11.75 -22.65
C MET A 47 15.11 11.06 -21.49
N TRP A 48 14.52 9.94 -21.04
CA TRP A 48 15.01 9.15 -19.93
C TRP A 48 15.09 7.68 -20.29
N GLY A 49 16.05 7.00 -19.67
CA GLY A 49 16.20 5.57 -19.79
C GLY A 49 16.86 5.01 -18.54
N ARG A 50 16.46 3.80 -18.17
CA ARG A 50 17.06 3.04 -17.07
C ARG A 50 16.92 1.56 -17.34
N TYR A 51 17.92 0.79 -16.94
CA TYR A 51 17.74 -0.64 -16.72
C TYR A 51 18.31 -1.05 -15.36
N ASP A 52 17.71 -2.09 -14.78
CA ASP A 52 18.19 -2.77 -13.59
C ASP A 52 18.21 -4.29 -13.86
N LEU A 53 19.22 -4.98 -13.31
CA LEU A 53 19.24 -6.44 -13.28
C LEU A 53 18.42 -6.97 -12.11
N GLU A 54 17.61 -8.00 -12.33
CA GLU A 54 16.87 -8.65 -11.25
C GLU A 54 17.70 -9.79 -10.65
N ARG A 55 18.25 -9.54 -9.46
CA ARG A 55 19.13 -10.52 -8.79
C ARG A 55 18.37 -11.70 -8.19
N THR A 56 17.19 -11.45 -7.62
CA THR A 56 16.40 -12.46 -6.91
C THR A 56 15.52 -13.25 -7.87
N ALA A 57 14.75 -12.53 -8.68
CA ALA A 57 13.80 -13.13 -9.62
C ALA A 57 14.43 -13.45 -10.98
N GLY A 58 15.68 -13.09 -11.24
CA GLY A 58 16.32 -13.33 -12.54
C GLY A 58 15.85 -12.41 -13.68
N GLY A 59 16.71 -12.32 -14.70
CA GLY A 59 16.51 -11.47 -15.87
C GLY A 59 16.76 -9.99 -15.59
N TRP A 60 15.97 -9.12 -16.20
CA TRP A 60 16.12 -7.66 -16.09
C TRP A 60 14.81 -6.92 -16.32
N ARG A 61 14.82 -5.65 -15.95
CA ARG A 61 13.76 -4.69 -16.27
C ARG A 61 14.38 -3.40 -16.80
N ALA A 62 13.68 -2.72 -17.67
CA ALA A 62 14.15 -1.48 -18.24
C ALA A 62 12.99 -0.62 -18.76
N TYR A 63 13.25 0.66 -18.93
CA TYR A 63 12.39 1.54 -19.71
C TYR A 63 13.21 2.54 -20.52
N THR A 64 12.59 3.04 -21.58
CA THR A 64 13.12 4.14 -22.40
C THR A 64 11.98 5.02 -22.89
N THR A 65 12.16 6.33 -22.85
CA THR A 65 11.33 7.28 -23.60
C THR A 65 11.36 6.91 -25.07
N ASP A 66 10.19 6.94 -25.73
CA ASP A 66 10.08 6.63 -27.15
C ASP A 66 10.76 7.74 -27.99
N PRO A 67 11.70 7.39 -28.89
CA PRO A 67 12.48 8.39 -29.62
C PRO A 67 11.71 9.08 -30.77
N GLN A 68 10.54 8.58 -31.14
CA GLN A 68 9.69 9.18 -32.18
C GLN A 68 8.57 10.01 -31.56
N ARG A 69 8.23 9.76 -30.28
CA ARG A 69 7.16 10.44 -29.55
C ARG A 69 7.39 10.44 -28.04
N ASN A 70 8.16 11.40 -27.57
CA ASN A 70 8.67 11.50 -26.20
C ASN A 70 7.63 11.63 -25.08
N LYS A 71 6.33 11.73 -25.39
CA LYS A 71 5.26 11.67 -24.37
C LYS A 71 4.95 10.24 -23.92
N PHE A 72 5.56 9.25 -24.57
CA PHE A 72 5.41 7.84 -24.25
C PHE A 72 6.76 7.21 -23.93
N ALA A 73 6.70 6.12 -23.19
CA ALA A 73 7.85 5.27 -22.91
C ALA A 73 7.50 3.80 -23.14
N TRP A 74 8.53 3.05 -23.52
CA TRP A 74 8.49 1.59 -23.57
C TRP A 74 9.06 1.01 -22.30
N CYS A 75 8.28 0.19 -21.62
CA CYS A 75 8.67 -0.54 -20.42
C CYS A 75 8.80 -2.03 -20.75
N VAL A 76 9.92 -2.62 -20.34
CA VAL A 76 10.27 -4.00 -20.65
C VAL A 76 10.64 -4.74 -19.38
N ARG A 77 10.01 -5.90 -19.15
CA ARG A 77 10.39 -6.87 -18.11
C ARG A 77 10.72 -8.18 -18.79
N TYR A 78 11.95 -8.65 -18.66
CA TYR A 78 12.43 -9.89 -19.25
C TYR A 78 12.84 -10.91 -18.18
N HIS A 79 12.35 -12.14 -18.28
CA HIS A 79 12.74 -13.28 -17.47
C HIS A 79 13.19 -14.45 -18.36
N PRO A 80 14.29 -15.16 -18.04
CA PRO A 80 14.80 -16.24 -18.89
C PRO A 80 13.79 -17.37 -19.12
N ASP A 81 13.06 -17.78 -18.09
CA ASP A 81 12.12 -18.92 -18.17
C ASP A 81 10.68 -18.52 -18.51
N HIS A 82 10.38 -17.22 -18.47
CA HIS A 82 9.01 -16.73 -18.61
C HIS A 82 8.84 -15.74 -19.77
N GLY A 83 9.91 -15.39 -20.48
CA GLY A 83 9.83 -14.48 -21.62
C GLY A 83 9.79 -13.01 -21.21
N ARG A 84 9.25 -12.16 -22.10
CA ARG A 84 9.25 -10.70 -21.94
C ARG A 84 7.85 -10.10 -21.96
N THR A 85 7.63 -9.13 -21.07
CA THR A 85 6.50 -8.21 -21.12
C THR A 85 6.98 -6.89 -21.72
N VAL A 86 6.33 -6.43 -22.79
CA VAL A 86 6.64 -5.14 -23.45
C VAL A 86 5.37 -4.28 -23.48
N LEU A 87 5.41 -3.13 -22.82
CA LEU A 87 4.25 -2.25 -22.65
C LEU A 87 4.60 -0.82 -23.03
N LEU A 88 3.67 -0.15 -23.71
CA LEU A 88 3.71 1.29 -23.94
C LEU A 88 2.94 2.00 -22.83
N VAL A 89 3.55 3.00 -22.20
CA VAL A 89 2.97 3.82 -21.13
C VAL A 89 3.17 5.31 -21.44
N ARG A 90 2.55 6.19 -20.63
CA ARG A 90 2.95 7.60 -20.62
C ARG A 90 4.37 7.71 -20.07
N ASP A 91 5.16 8.65 -20.58
CA ASP A 91 6.56 8.78 -20.14
C ASP A 91 6.67 9.02 -18.62
N ASP A 92 5.75 9.82 -18.05
CA ASP A 92 5.66 10.11 -16.62
C ASP A 92 5.41 8.85 -15.75
N ASP A 93 4.78 7.81 -16.32
CA ASP A 93 4.42 6.57 -15.64
C ASP A 93 5.55 5.50 -15.70
N ALA A 94 6.57 5.72 -16.54
CA ALA A 94 7.57 4.71 -16.87
C ALA A 94 8.41 4.29 -15.66
N ASN A 95 8.84 5.27 -14.85
CA ASN A 95 9.65 5.02 -13.67
C ASN A 95 8.85 4.26 -12.59
N GLU A 96 7.56 4.57 -12.42
CA GLU A 96 6.70 3.87 -11.46
C GLU A 96 6.47 2.42 -11.89
N LEU A 97 6.25 2.14 -13.19
CA LEU A 97 6.09 0.75 -13.68
C LEU A 97 7.38 -0.05 -13.50
N HIS A 98 8.51 0.57 -13.81
CA HIS A 98 9.81 -0.03 -13.59
C HIS A 98 10.06 -0.34 -12.10
N ALA A 99 9.68 0.57 -11.18
CA ALA A 99 9.75 0.32 -9.75
C ALA A 99 8.78 -0.79 -9.31
N ALA A 100 7.57 -0.85 -9.88
CA ALA A 100 6.58 -1.87 -9.55
C ALA A 100 7.02 -3.30 -9.92
N TRP A 101 7.87 -3.47 -10.94
CA TRP A 101 8.49 -4.77 -11.25
C TRP A 101 9.61 -5.18 -10.28
N HIS A 102 9.93 -4.36 -9.28
CA HIS A 102 10.90 -4.73 -8.25
C HIS A 102 10.39 -5.78 -7.28
N GLY A 103 11.31 -6.67 -6.90
CA GLY A 103 11.07 -7.63 -5.83
C GLY A 103 10.26 -8.87 -6.23
N GLY A 104 10.08 -9.13 -7.53
CA GLY A 104 9.44 -10.37 -8.01
C GLY A 104 8.49 -10.28 -9.19
N PRO A 105 7.63 -9.24 -9.32
CA PRO A 105 6.58 -9.25 -10.33
C PRO A 105 7.11 -9.39 -11.77
N LEU A 106 6.52 -10.31 -12.53
CA LEU A 106 6.79 -10.48 -13.96
C LEU A 106 5.80 -9.73 -14.83
N LEU A 107 4.54 -9.68 -14.38
CA LEU A 107 3.44 -9.02 -15.09
C LEU A 107 2.30 -8.67 -14.14
N PHE A 108 1.44 -7.74 -14.59
CA PHE A 108 0.24 -7.30 -13.89
C PHE A 108 -1.01 -7.52 -14.75
N ARG A 109 -2.13 -7.91 -14.15
CA ARG A 109 -3.46 -8.10 -14.75
C ARG A 109 -4.57 -7.59 -13.83
N ALA A 110 -5.79 -7.49 -14.35
CA ALA A 110 -7.01 -7.23 -13.57
C ALA A 110 -6.87 -6.12 -12.49
N GLY A 111 -6.37 -4.93 -12.86
CA GLY A 111 -6.25 -3.82 -11.91
C GLY A 111 -5.15 -4.00 -10.85
N GLY A 112 -4.05 -4.70 -11.18
CA GLY A 112 -2.84 -4.76 -10.35
C GLY A 112 -2.57 -6.11 -9.68
N TYR A 113 -3.36 -7.14 -9.99
CA TYR A 113 -3.02 -8.52 -9.68
C TYR A 113 -1.72 -8.86 -10.39
N TRP A 114 -0.81 -9.56 -9.74
CA TRP A 114 0.51 -9.80 -10.32
C TRP A 114 0.96 -11.24 -10.16
N TRP A 115 1.82 -11.66 -11.07
CA TRP A 115 2.32 -13.02 -11.15
C TRP A 115 3.85 -13.00 -11.07
N ASP A 116 4.41 -13.90 -10.26
CA ASP A 116 5.86 -14.03 -10.05
C ASP A 116 6.52 -15.13 -10.89
N GLY A 117 5.74 -15.85 -11.71
CA GLY A 117 6.19 -17.04 -12.44
C GLY A 117 5.59 -18.35 -11.92
N ALA A 118 5.05 -18.34 -10.69
CA ALA A 118 4.43 -19.50 -10.06
C ALA A 118 3.05 -19.18 -9.47
N THR A 119 2.94 -18.08 -8.72
CA THR A 119 1.78 -17.72 -7.91
C THR A 119 1.21 -16.37 -8.33
N TRP A 120 -0.13 -16.27 -8.32
CA TRP A 120 -0.82 -14.99 -8.47
C TRP A 120 -1.04 -14.35 -7.10
N TYR A 121 -0.80 -13.05 -7.04
CA TYR A 121 -0.97 -12.23 -5.85
C TYR A 121 -1.94 -11.08 -6.14
N ARG A 122 -2.66 -10.68 -5.09
CA ARG A 122 -3.49 -9.47 -5.13
C ARG A 122 -2.62 -8.21 -5.27
N PRO A 123 -3.20 -7.09 -5.74
CA PRO A 123 -2.54 -5.80 -5.68
C PRO A 123 -2.13 -5.49 -4.23
N GLY A 124 -0.87 -5.13 -3.99
CA GLY A 124 -0.40 -4.75 -2.66
C GLY A 124 -1.13 -3.50 -2.14
N GLN A 125 -1.86 -3.65 -1.03
CA GLN A 125 -2.62 -2.57 -0.38
C GLN A 125 -2.18 -2.34 1.08
N ILE A 126 -1.94 -3.42 1.83
CA ILE A 126 -1.58 -3.34 3.26
C ILE A 126 -0.07 -3.20 3.38
N TRP A 127 0.39 -2.13 4.00
CA TRP A 127 1.81 -1.92 4.29
C TRP A 127 2.24 -2.70 5.54
N ASP A 128 3.29 -3.51 5.39
CA ASP A 128 3.95 -4.20 6.50
C ASP A 128 5.21 -3.42 6.88
N ALA A 129 5.14 -2.69 8.00
CA ALA A 129 6.26 -1.91 8.51
C ALA A 129 7.46 -2.76 8.97
N ALA A 130 7.26 -4.05 9.24
CA ALA A 130 8.35 -4.94 9.66
C ALA A 130 9.14 -5.51 8.48
N ASP A 131 8.49 -5.77 7.34
CA ASP A 131 9.18 -6.17 6.10
C ASP A 131 9.54 -4.97 5.19
N GLU A 132 9.02 -3.77 5.50
CA GLU A 132 9.10 -2.57 4.65
C GLU A 132 8.62 -2.84 3.20
N ASP A 133 7.58 -3.66 3.07
CA ASP A 133 6.94 -4.01 1.80
C ASP A 133 5.42 -4.13 1.99
N PHE A 134 4.69 -4.18 0.89
CA PHE A 134 3.27 -4.52 0.93
C PHE A 134 3.09 -6.02 1.15
N VAL A 135 2.08 -6.39 1.94
CA VAL A 135 1.70 -7.79 2.14
C VAL A 135 1.40 -8.45 0.81
N ARG A 136 2.06 -9.58 0.56
CA ARG A 136 1.89 -10.38 -0.66
C ARG A 136 0.85 -11.47 -0.42
N THR A 137 -0.41 -11.15 -0.71
CA THR A 137 -1.53 -12.07 -0.49
C THR A 137 -1.78 -12.93 -1.74
N PRO A 138 -1.56 -14.27 -1.69
CA PRO A 138 -1.88 -15.15 -2.81
C PRO A 138 -3.37 -15.12 -3.15
N VAL A 139 -3.68 -15.35 -4.43
CA VAL A 139 -5.06 -15.38 -4.94
C VAL A 139 -5.56 -16.81 -4.92
N PRO A 140 -6.55 -17.16 -4.07
CA PRO A 140 -7.04 -18.53 -3.97
C PRO A 140 -7.65 -19.01 -5.30
N ALA A 141 -7.30 -20.23 -5.70
CA ALA A 141 -7.80 -20.86 -6.92
C ALA A 141 -7.61 -20.01 -8.19
N ALA A 142 -6.56 -19.20 -8.25
CA ALA A 142 -6.19 -18.47 -9.45
C ALA A 142 -5.76 -19.44 -10.57
N ILE A 143 -6.28 -19.18 -11.76
CA ILE A 143 -5.95 -19.88 -13.00
C ILE A 143 -5.33 -18.86 -13.95
N THR A 144 -4.13 -19.18 -14.42
CA THR A 144 -3.47 -18.44 -15.50
C THR A 144 -4.16 -18.76 -16.81
N VAL A 145 -4.69 -17.74 -17.48
CA VAL A 145 -5.28 -17.86 -18.81
C VAL A 145 -4.24 -17.46 -19.84
N THR A 146 -3.94 -18.39 -20.75
CA THR A 146 -2.87 -18.27 -21.74
C THR A 146 -3.41 -17.87 -23.11
N ALA A 147 -2.53 -17.42 -24.00
CA ALA A 147 -2.93 -16.93 -25.32
C ALA A 147 -3.60 -18.03 -26.18
N ASP A 148 -3.10 -19.26 -26.14
CA ASP A 148 -3.68 -20.40 -26.86
C ASP A 148 -5.13 -20.71 -26.48
N GLN A 149 -5.49 -20.53 -25.20
CA GLN A 149 -6.86 -20.71 -24.70
C GLN A 149 -7.83 -19.63 -25.22
N LEU A 150 -7.32 -18.46 -25.59
CA LEU A 150 -8.11 -17.34 -26.09
C LEU A 150 -8.13 -17.23 -27.63
N LEU A 151 -7.18 -17.90 -28.29
CA LEU A 151 -7.11 -18.03 -29.74
C LEU A 151 -8.13 -19.08 -30.21
N ASP A 152 -9.38 -18.65 -30.35
CA ASP A 152 -10.47 -19.45 -30.95
C ASP A 152 -10.47 -19.36 -32.50
N ALA A 153 -11.03 -20.37 -33.17
CA ALA A 153 -11.28 -20.42 -34.61
C ALA A 153 -12.13 -19.24 -35.14
N ALA A 154 -12.89 -18.57 -34.26
CA ALA A 154 -13.65 -17.38 -34.61
C ALA A 154 -12.80 -16.09 -34.74
N ALA A 155 -11.52 -16.12 -34.34
CA ALA A 155 -10.61 -14.98 -34.47
C ALA A 155 -10.02 -14.90 -35.88
N HIS A 156 -9.93 -13.69 -36.43
CA HIS A 156 -9.49 -13.43 -37.80
C HIS A 156 -8.28 -12.49 -37.80
N PRO A 157 -7.05 -12.99 -38.05
CA PRO A 157 -5.85 -12.16 -37.96
C PRO A 157 -5.84 -10.99 -38.96
N ASN A 158 -6.51 -11.14 -40.11
CA ASN A 158 -6.61 -10.07 -41.11
C ASN A 158 -7.59 -8.95 -40.72
N ALA A 159 -8.41 -9.17 -39.69
CA ALA A 159 -9.30 -8.15 -39.11
C ALA A 159 -8.66 -7.41 -37.92
N GLY A 160 -7.50 -7.88 -37.43
CA GLY A 160 -6.72 -7.19 -36.41
C GLY A 160 -5.97 -5.98 -36.98
N HIS A 161 -5.60 -5.06 -36.09
CA HIS A 161 -4.81 -3.88 -36.44
C HIS A 161 -3.54 -3.79 -35.61
N LEU A 162 -2.44 -3.45 -36.29
CA LEU A 162 -1.16 -3.04 -35.70
C LEU A 162 -1.02 -1.52 -35.87
N LEU A 163 -0.79 -0.82 -34.76
CA LEU A 163 -0.67 0.65 -34.74
C LEU A 163 0.79 1.09 -34.78
N ASN A 164 1.03 2.31 -35.26
CA ASN A 164 2.33 2.97 -35.17
C ASN A 164 2.33 3.97 -33.99
N VAL A 165 3.41 4.00 -33.21
CA VAL A 165 3.57 4.89 -32.05
C VAL A 165 3.39 6.38 -32.40
N THR A 166 3.77 6.81 -33.61
CA THR A 166 3.65 8.21 -34.04
C THR A 166 2.19 8.64 -34.23
N SER A 167 1.32 7.72 -34.65
CA SER A 167 -0.11 7.96 -34.88
C SER A 167 -1.01 7.42 -33.76
N PHE A 168 -0.45 6.79 -32.73
CA PHE A 168 -1.21 6.20 -31.64
C PHE A 168 -2.01 7.25 -30.85
N ASP A 169 -3.30 7.00 -30.63
CA ASP A 169 -4.12 7.84 -29.77
C ASP A 169 -4.57 7.02 -28.56
N PRO A 170 -4.08 7.33 -27.34
CA PRO A 170 -4.42 6.55 -26.15
C PRO A 170 -5.88 6.68 -25.74
N ASP A 171 -6.58 7.70 -26.21
CA ASP A 171 -7.99 7.96 -25.87
C ASP A 171 -8.95 7.37 -26.93
N ALA A 172 -8.42 6.82 -28.04
CA ALA A 172 -9.22 6.18 -29.06
C ALA A 172 -9.69 4.79 -28.62
N ALA A 173 -10.97 4.49 -28.85
CA ALA A 173 -11.51 3.15 -28.61
C ALA A 173 -10.84 2.12 -29.53
N LEU A 174 -10.62 0.91 -29.02
CA LEU A 174 -10.11 -0.20 -29.80
C LEU A 174 -11.08 -0.52 -30.96
N ALA A 175 -10.57 -0.47 -32.19
CA ALA A 175 -11.35 -0.78 -33.37
C ALA A 175 -11.39 -2.30 -33.61
N GLY A 176 -12.58 -2.90 -33.65
CA GLY A 176 -12.74 -4.34 -33.87
C GLY A 176 -12.76 -5.16 -32.57
N ARG A 177 -12.69 -6.49 -32.68
CA ARG A 177 -12.67 -7.39 -31.52
C ARG A 177 -11.23 -7.64 -31.11
N TRP A 178 -10.93 -7.55 -29.81
CA TRP A 178 -9.58 -7.76 -29.29
C TRP A 178 -8.99 -9.13 -29.69
N SER A 179 -9.81 -10.18 -29.80
CA SER A 179 -9.39 -11.51 -30.26
C SER A 179 -8.81 -11.51 -31.68
N ASP A 180 -9.29 -10.64 -32.58
CA ASP A 180 -8.76 -10.50 -33.94
C ASP A 180 -7.34 -9.88 -33.91
N HIS A 181 -7.08 -8.94 -32.98
CA HIS A 181 -5.74 -8.40 -32.75
C HIS A 181 -4.80 -9.42 -32.12
N LEU A 182 -5.28 -10.21 -31.16
CA LEU A 182 -4.50 -11.30 -30.57
C LEU A 182 -4.11 -12.35 -31.62
N ALA A 183 -5.01 -12.69 -32.54
CA ALA A 183 -4.70 -13.58 -33.66
C ALA A 183 -3.66 -12.98 -34.62
N LEU A 184 -3.71 -11.67 -34.88
CA LEU A 184 -2.68 -10.97 -35.67
C LEU A 184 -1.31 -11.03 -34.98
N TRP A 185 -1.27 -10.78 -33.67
CA TRP A 185 -0.06 -10.93 -32.86
C TRP A 185 0.51 -12.35 -32.94
N ALA A 186 -0.33 -13.38 -32.78
CA ALA A 186 0.08 -14.77 -32.86
C ALA A 186 0.65 -15.14 -34.25
N LYS A 187 0.07 -14.59 -35.31
CA LYS A 187 0.59 -14.75 -36.68
C LYS A 187 2.00 -14.17 -36.82
N HIS A 188 2.23 -12.95 -36.34
CA HIS A 188 3.56 -12.31 -36.38
C HIS A 188 4.64 -13.07 -35.61
N ARG A 189 4.25 -13.85 -34.60
CA ARG A 189 5.17 -14.69 -33.83
C ARG A 189 5.57 -15.97 -34.54
N THR A 190 4.64 -16.56 -35.29
CA THR A 190 4.90 -17.79 -36.06
C THR A 190 5.99 -17.56 -37.12
N ASP A 191 6.15 -16.32 -37.57
CA ASP A 191 7.17 -15.90 -38.53
C ASP A 191 8.57 -15.68 -37.90
N ARG A 192 8.73 -15.85 -36.57
CA ARG A 192 9.98 -15.64 -35.83
C ARG A 192 10.49 -16.93 -35.18
N GLU A 193 11.77 -17.23 -35.38
CA GLU A 193 12.42 -18.37 -34.71
C GLU A 193 12.68 -18.06 -33.23
N GLY A 194 12.38 -19.02 -32.35
CA GLY A 194 12.69 -18.94 -30.92
C GLY A 194 11.68 -18.19 -30.05
N ASP A 195 10.50 -17.86 -30.59
CA ASP A 195 9.45 -17.18 -29.83
C ASP A 195 8.87 -18.06 -28.71
N PHE A 196 8.51 -17.42 -27.59
CA PHE A 196 7.94 -18.08 -26.42
C PHE A 196 6.63 -18.80 -26.77
N PRO A 197 6.39 -20.06 -26.32
CA PRO A 197 5.21 -20.81 -26.71
C PRO A 197 3.90 -20.10 -26.30
N THR A 198 2.89 -20.10 -27.18
CA THR A 198 1.59 -19.43 -26.90
C THR A 198 0.86 -20.01 -25.69
N GLY A 199 1.04 -21.30 -25.41
CA GLY A 199 0.54 -21.96 -24.18
C GLY A 199 1.29 -21.58 -22.89
N GLN A 200 2.33 -20.73 -22.99
CA GLN A 200 3.02 -20.13 -21.85
C GLN A 200 2.88 -18.59 -21.85
N CYS A 201 2.27 -18.02 -22.90
CA CYS A 201 2.03 -16.59 -23.02
C CYS A 201 0.83 -16.19 -22.15
N VAL A 202 1.09 -15.62 -20.97
CA VAL A 202 0.05 -15.22 -20.02
C VAL A 202 -0.73 -14.00 -20.50
N VAL A 203 -2.05 -14.14 -20.60
CA VAL A 203 -2.94 -13.07 -21.03
C VAL A 203 -3.82 -12.58 -19.89
N GLN A 204 -4.43 -13.47 -19.12
CA GLN A 204 -5.39 -13.09 -18.08
C GLN A 204 -5.21 -13.96 -16.83
N VAL A 205 -5.86 -13.55 -15.75
CA VAL A 205 -6.06 -14.36 -14.56
C VAL A 205 -7.56 -14.53 -14.36
N SER A 206 -7.97 -15.76 -14.08
CA SER A 206 -9.31 -16.09 -13.63
C SER A 206 -9.24 -16.56 -12.18
N ALA A 207 -10.12 -16.07 -11.33
CA ALA A 207 -10.23 -16.49 -9.94
C ALA A 207 -11.68 -16.27 -9.48
N PRO A 208 -12.18 -17.01 -8.48
CA PRO A 208 -13.52 -16.78 -7.93
C PRO A 208 -13.76 -15.33 -7.49
N GLU A 209 -12.74 -14.69 -6.91
CA GLU A 209 -12.81 -13.29 -6.47
C GLU A 209 -12.79 -12.25 -7.60
N LEU A 210 -12.57 -12.69 -8.85
CA LEU A 210 -12.60 -11.87 -10.06
C LEU A 210 -13.83 -12.15 -10.94
N ALA A 211 -14.71 -13.07 -10.52
CA ALA A 211 -15.94 -13.36 -11.23
C ALA A 211 -16.88 -12.13 -11.22
N ALA A 212 -17.49 -11.83 -12.38
CA ALA A 212 -18.22 -10.58 -12.58
C ALA A 212 -19.40 -10.37 -11.60
N ASP A 213 -20.02 -11.45 -11.13
CA ASP A 213 -21.10 -11.46 -10.14
C ASP A 213 -20.60 -11.28 -8.68
N GLN A 214 -19.30 -11.38 -8.44
CA GLN A 214 -18.66 -11.18 -7.14
C GLN A 214 -18.02 -9.79 -6.98
N LEU A 215 -17.91 -9.03 -8.08
CA LEU A 215 -17.31 -7.70 -8.05
C LEU A 215 -18.25 -6.66 -7.43
N LEU A 216 -17.65 -5.78 -6.64
CA LEU A 216 -18.34 -4.68 -5.99
C LEU A 216 -18.41 -3.46 -6.90
N GLY A 217 -19.60 -2.85 -6.97
CA GLY A 217 -19.74 -1.52 -7.53
C GLY A 217 -19.28 -0.42 -6.56
N VAL A 218 -19.21 0.82 -7.07
CA VAL A 218 -18.83 2.01 -6.29
C VAL A 218 -19.63 2.16 -4.98
N THR A 219 -20.94 1.90 -5.00
CA THR A 219 -21.79 2.05 -3.81
C THR A 219 -21.44 1.02 -2.73
N GLU A 220 -21.21 -0.23 -3.12
CA GLU A 220 -20.89 -1.30 -2.17
C GLU A 220 -19.48 -1.11 -1.60
N PHE A 221 -18.51 -0.73 -2.44
CA PHE A 221 -17.16 -0.41 -1.99
C PHE A 221 -17.16 0.80 -1.03
N ALA A 222 -17.88 1.88 -1.36
CA ALA A 222 -18.00 3.02 -0.46
C ALA A 222 -18.68 2.65 0.88
N GLY A 223 -19.68 1.76 0.83
CA GLY A 223 -20.33 1.20 2.00
C GLY A 223 -19.38 0.42 2.91
N LEU A 224 -18.50 -0.42 2.35
CA LEU A 224 -17.46 -1.12 3.11
C LEU A 224 -16.51 -0.15 3.83
N ALA A 225 -16.22 0.98 3.21
CA ALA A 225 -15.31 1.99 3.74
C ALA A 225 -15.97 3.01 4.68
N GLY A 226 -17.28 2.94 4.88
CA GLY A 226 -18.01 3.92 5.69
C GLY A 226 -18.02 5.34 5.12
N ILE A 227 -17.85 5.51 3.81
CA ILE A 227 -17.83 6.83 3.13
C ILE A 227 -18.94 6.96 2.10
N ALA A 228 -19.21 8.20 1.67
CA ALA A 228 -20.14 8.44 0.58
C ALA A 228 -19.57 7.96 -0.76
N ALA A 229 -20.43 7.42 -1.64
CA ALA A 229 -20.05 7.00 -2.98
C ALA A 229 -19.49 8.14 -3.86
N SER A 230 -19.86 9.40 -3.59
CA SER A 230 -19.27 10.58 -4.24
C SER A 230 -17.82 10.80 -3.81
N THR A 231 -17.50 10.55 -2.54
CA THR A 231 -16.13 10.66 -2.00
C THR A 231 -15.23 9.62 -2.65
N LEU A 232 -15.66 8.35 -2.70
CA LEU A 232 -14.88 7.29 -3.37
C LEU A 232 -14.62 7.60 -4.85
N ARG A 233 -15.62 8.12 -5.57
CA ARG A 233 -15.45 8.57 -6.96
C ARG A 233 -14.45 9.70 -7.10
N SER A 234 -14.49 10.68 -6.18
CA SER A 234 -13.53 11.78 -6.15
C SER A 234 -12.10 11.24 -6.00
N TYR A 235 -11.88 10.37 -5.00
CA TYR A 235 -10.58 9.75 -4.77
C TYR A 235 -10.08 8.99 -6.00
N ALA A 236 -10.90 8.09 -6.55
CA ALA A 236 -10.53 7.29 -7.72
C ALA A 236 -10.24 8.15 -8.96
N SER A 237 -10.99 9.23 -9.19
CA SER A 237 -10.79 10.10 -10.37
C SER A 237 -9.58 11.02 -10.26
N ARG A 238 -9.15 11.38 -9.05
CA ARG A 238 -8.03 12.29 -8.78
C ARG A 238 -6.72 11.57 -8.46
N GLY A 239 -6.74 10.24 -8.32
CA GLY A 239 -5.60 9.48 -7.82
C GLY A 239 -5.29 9.78 -6.34
N GLU A 240 -6.30 10.20 -5.57
CA GLU A 240 -6.16 10.49 -4.14
C GLU A 240 -6.52 9.26 -3.30
N GLY A 241 -5.99 9.19 -2.07
CA GLY A 241 -6.36 8.17 -1.09
C GLY A 241 -5.96 6.75 -1.47
N ASN A 242 -5.04 6.57 -2.43
CA ASN A 242 -4.51 5.29 -2.85
C ASN A 242 -5.60 4.25 -3.17
N VAL A 243 -6.71 4.67 -3.81
CA VAL A 243 -7.78 3.73 -4.17
C VAL A 243 -7.27 2.74 -5.22
N PRO A 244 -7.45 1.42 -5.05
CA PRO A 244 -6.98 0.43 -6.01
C PRO A 244 -7.62 0.61 -7.39
N LEU A 245 -6.89 0.23 -8.43
CA LEU A 245 -7.46 0.18 -9.78
C LEU A 245 -8.62 -0.82 -9.84
N PRO A 246 -9.67 -0.54 -10.62
CA PRO A 246 -10.76 -1.48 -10.81
C PRO A 246 -10.28 -2.74 -11.53
N GLN A 247 -10.78 -3.89 -11.10
CA GLN A 247 -10.49 -5.20 -11.70
C GLN A 247 -11.23 -5.37 -13.03
N ALA A 248 -12.39 -4.73 -13.19
CA ALA A 248 -13.17 -4.77 -14.41
C ALA A 248 -13.98 -3.49 -14.63
N THR A 249 -14.50 -3.34 -15.86
CA THR A 249 -15.53 -2.37 -16.20
C THR A 249 -16.78 -3.12 -16.65
N VAL A 250 -17.82 -3.15 -15.82
CA VAL A 250 -19.09 -3.83 -16.11
C VAL A 250 -20.11 -2.79 -16.54
N SER A 251 -20.59 -2.89 -17.79
CA SER A 251 -21.56 -1.94 -18.36
C SER A 251 -21.14 -0.47 -18.21
N GLY A 252 -19.84 -0.19 -18.44
CA GLY A 252 -19.27 1.16 -18.33
C GLY A 252 -19.00 1.63 -16.89
N ARG A 253 -19.15 0.77 -15.89
CA ARG A 253 -18.91 1.10 -14.47
C ARG A 253 -17.73 0.31 -13.91
N SER A 254 -16.85 1.00 -13.20
CA SER A 254 -15.75 0.38 -12.47
C SER A 254 -16.27 -0.58 -11.42
N ALA A 255 -15.64 -1.76 -11.36
CA ALA A 255 -15.96 -2.82 -10.41
C ALA A 255 -14.67 -3.36 -9.79
N TRP A 256 -14.72 -3.66 -8.49
CA TRP A 256 -13.56 -4.07 -7.70
C TRP A 256 -13.77 -5.45 -7.08
N SER A 257 -12.69 -6.20 -6.92
CA SER A 257 -12.74 -7.42 -6.13
C SER A 257 -13.01 -7.07 -4.66
N ARG A 258 -13.93 -7.80 -4.01
CA ARG A 258 -14.24 -7.62 -2.58
C ARG A 258 -13.00 -7.70 -1.67
N PRO A 259 -12.13 -8.71 -1.77
CA PRO A 259 -10.92 -8.76 -0.94
C PRO A 259 -9.99 -7.55 -1.17
N VAL A 260 -9.80 -7.09 -2.41
CA VAL A 260 -8.97 -5.90 -2.68
C VAL A 260 -9.56 -4.65 -2.04
N ALA A 261 -10.90 -4.50 -2.10
CA ALA A 261 -11.59 -3.42 -1.42
C ALA A 261 -11.45 -3.50 0.11
N GLN A 262 -11.50 -4.70 0.69
CA GLN A 262 -11.30 -4.92 2.12
C GLN A 262 -9.87 -4.59 2.54
N ASP A 263 -8.86 -4.99 1.76
CA ASP A 263 -7.45 -4.69 2.06
C ASP A 263 -7.21 -3.17 2.06
N TRP A 264 -7.81 -2.43 1.13
CA TRP A 264 -7.77 -0.97 1.13
C TRP A 264 -8.47 -0.35 2.35
N VAL A 265 -9.64 -0.86 2.74
CA VAL A 265 -10.35 -0.40 3.96
C VAL A 265 -9.51 -0.65 5.21
N THR A 266 -8.86 -1.81 5.29
CA THR A 266 -7.93 -2.15 6.39
C THR A 266 -6.77 -1.16 6.44
N GLN A 267 -6.08 -0.93 5.32
CA GLN A 267 -4.98 0.04 5.25
C GLN A 267 -5.45 1.45 5.65
N ARG A 268 -6.60 1.89 5.15
CA ARG A 268 -7.19 3.19 5.52
C ARG A 268 -7.48 3.29 7.03
N SER A 269 -7.90 2.19 7.66
CA SER A 269 -8.15 2.14 9.09
C SER A 269 -6.83 2.23 9.87
N ARG A 270 -5.77 1.58 9.37
CA ARG A 270 -4.41 1.66 9.93
C ARG A 270 -3.82 3.06 9.83
N GLU A 271 -4.11 3.80 8.75
CA GLU A 271 -3.72 5.21 8.60
C GLU A 271 -4.48 6.16 9.55
N ASN A 272 -5.61 5.72 10.11
CA ASN A 272 -6.40 6.45 11.11
C ASN A 272 -6.41 5.73 12.47
N VAL A 273 -5.24 5.27 12.91
CA VAL A 273 -5.09 4.49 14.16
C VAL A 273 -5.57 5.25 15.40
N ALA A 274 -5.55 6.60 15.36
CA ALA A 274 -6.02 7.45 16.44
C ALA A 274 -7.49 7.19 16.82
N ALA A 275 -8.34 6.85 15.84
CA ALA A 275 -9.74 6.55 16.10
C ALA A 275 -9.95 5.34 17.02
N ALA A 276 -8.98 4.41 17.09
CA ALA A 276 -9.06 3.24 17.96
C ALA A 276 -8.84 3.55 19.45
N VAL A 277 -8.26 4.72 19.76
CA VAL A 277 -8.02 5.19 21.14
C VAL A 277 -8.76 6.48 21.47
N ALA A 278 -9.59 6.96 20.55
CA ALA A 278 -10.41 8.15 20.74
C ALA A 278 -11.73 7.80 21.46
N SER A 279 -12.31 8.81 22.11
CA SER A 279 -13.67 8.71 22.67
C SER A 279 -14.73 8.51 21.55
N PRO A 280 -15.96 8.04 21.82
CA PRO A 280 -16.99 7.82 20.78
C PRO A 280 -17.53 9.07 20.05
N ASP A 281 -16.96 10.25 20.27
CA ASP A 281 -17.39 11.52 19.68
C ASP A 281 -16.70 11.74 18.31
N PRO A 282 -17.40 12.22 17.25
CA PRO A 282 -16.78 12.57 15.97
C PRO A 282 -15.61 13.56 16.05
N ASP A 283 -15.60 14.46 17.05
CA ASP A 283 -14.48 15.39 17.32
C ASP A 283 -13.59 14.88 18.47
N ALA A 284 -13.63 13.57 18.76
CA ALA A 284 -12.95 12.99 19.89
C ALA A 284 -11.42 13.06 19.73
N LEU A 285 -10.83 13.57 20.79
CA LEU A 285 -9.41 13.51 21.02
C LEU A 285 -9.02 12.07 21.43
N PRO A 286 -7.78 11.64 21.16
CA PRO A 286 -7.22 10.44 21.79
C PRO A 286 -7.40 10.48 23.32
N ALA A 287 -7.63 9.33 23.95
CA ALA A 287 -7.98 9.24 25.36
C ALA A 287 -6.96 9.94 26.28
N GLY A 288 -5.67 9.88 25.96
CA GLY A 288 -4.63 10.62 26.69
C GLY A 288 -4.77 12.13 26.59
N VAL A 289 -5.05 12.63 25.38
CA VAL A 289 -5.26 14.06 25.12
C VAL A 289 -6.53 14.55 25.82
N SER A 290 -7.60 13.77 25.80
CA SER A 290 -8.85 14.08 26.52
C SER A 290 -8.64 14.15 28.04
N ASP A 291 -8.00 13.13 28.62
CA ASP A 291 -7.69 13.10 30.07
C ASP A 291 -6.78 14.27 30.47
N LEU A 292 -5.81 14.62 29.61
CA LEU A 292 -4.93 15.76 29.83
C LEU A 292 -5.70 17.08 29.80
N ARG A 293 -6.59 17.26 28.81
CA ARG A 293 -7.48 18.43 28.72
C ARG A 293 -8.31 18.55 29.99
N GLU A 294 -9.05 17.52 30.39
CA GLU A 294 -9.89 17.59 31.60
C GLU A 294 -9.09 17.98 32.85
N ARG A 295 -7.92 17.37 33.03
CA ARG A 295 -7.03 17.68 34.15
C ARG A 295 -6.50 19.10 34.11
N LEU A 296 -6.14 19.62 32.92
CA LEU A 296 -5.68 20.99 32.74
C LEU A 296 -6.81 21.99 32.91
N THR A 297 -8.02 21.70 32.42
CA THR A 297 -9.23 22.51 32.61
C THR A 297 -9.48 22.73 34.10
N ALA A 298 -9.45 21.66 34.90
CA ALA A 298 -9.60 21.75 36.35
C ALA A 298 -8.50 22.59 37.02
N LYS A 299 -7.24 22.45 36.59
CA LYS A 299 -6.11 23.23 37.11
C LYS A 299 -6.22 24.71 36.75
N PHE A 300 -6.53 25.03 35.50
CA PHE A 300 -6.71 26.40 35.03
C PHE A 300 -7.92 27.05 35.70
N GLN A 301 -9.04 26.33 35.86
CA GLN A 301 -10.20 26.82 36.60
C GLN A 301 -9.84 27.12 38.07
N ALA A 302 -9.10 26.22 38.75
CA ALA A 302 -8.64 26.45 40.11
C ALA A 302 -7.71 27.67 40.22
N LEU A 303 -6.89 27.92 39.20
CA LEU A 303 -5.96 29.06 39.14
C LEU A 303 -6.68 30.39 38.86
N LEU A 304 -7.58 30.39 37.87
CA LEU A 304 -8.26 31.57 37.32
C LEU A 304 -9.48 31.96 38.13
N TRP A 305 -10.22 30.98 38.65
CA TRP A 305 -11.41 31.18 39.46
C TRP A 305 -11.21 30.78 40.92
N GLY A 306 -10.50 29.70 41.27
CA GLY A 306 -10.44 29.21 42.66
C GLY A 306 -9.91 30.22 43.70
N ARG A 307 -9.16 31.24 43.27
CA ARG A 307 -8.54 32.24 44.15
C ARG A 307 -9.28 33.60 44.11
N PRO A 308 -9.75 34.15 45.24
CA PRO A 308 -10.44 35.44 45.28
C PRO A 308 -9.66 36.60 44.64
N GLN A 309 -8.34 36.61 44.77
CA GLN A 309 -7.49 37.65 44.17
C GLN A 309 -7.45 37.57 42.65
N THR A 310 -7.50 36.37 42.07
CA THR A 310 -7.57 36.19 40.61
C THR A 310 -8.97 36.51 40.09
N ARG A 311 -10.04 36.09 40.79
CA ARG A 311 -11.43 36.44 40.43
C ARG A 311 -11.62 37.94 40.23
N LYS A 312 -11.02 38.76 41.10
CA LYS A 312 -11.10 40.22 41.04
C LYS A 312 -10.42 40.84 39.81
N ARG A 313 -9.55 40.12 39.10
CA ARG A 313 -8.88 40.58 37.87
C ARG A 313 -9.77 40.48 36.63
N TRP A 314 -10.79 39.64 36.66
CA TRP A 314 -11.76 39.51 35.57
C TRP A 314 -12.63 40.77 35.47
N VAL A 315 -12.89 41.23 34.24
CA VAL A 315 -13.85 42.31 33.97
C VAL A 315 -15.22 41.88 34.48
N LEU A 316 -15.94 42.78 35.15
CA LEU A 316 -17.18 42.46 35.89
C LEU A 316 -18.20 41.67 35.07
N ARG A 317 -18.40 42.03 33.79
CA ARG A 317 -19.35 41.33 32.91
C ARG A 317 -19.00 39.86 32.65
N HIS A 318 -17.73 39.51 32.76
CA HIS A 318 -17.19 38.15 32.54
C HIS A 318 -16.74 37.45 33.82
N ARG A 319 -17.04 38.05 34.98
CA ARG A 319 -16.65 37.51 36.29
C ARG A 319 -17.69 36.51 36.77
N ASN A 320 -17.83 35.40 36.06
CA ASN A 320 -18.67 34.28 36.43
C ASN A 320 -17.96 32.95 36.18
N GLU A 321 -18.36 31.92 36.93
CA GLU A 321 -17.69 30.61 36.88
C GLU A 321 -17.82 29.90 35.53
N PRO A 322 -18.98 29.92 34.83
CA PRO A 322 -19.13 29.31 33.51
C PRO A 322 -18.14 29.85 32.47
N GLU A 323 -18.04 31.18 32.32
CA GLU A 323 -17.15 31.78 31.32
C GLU A 323 -15.67 31.52 31.63
N VAL A 324 -15.29 31.51 32.91
CA VAL A 324 -13.90 31.17 33.29
C VAL A 324 -13.61 29.69 33.05
N ARG A 325 -14.61 28.81 33.21
CA ARG A 325 -14.48 27.39 32.88
C ARG A 325 -14.32 27.17 31.37
N GLU A 326 -15.08 27.89 30.55
CA GLU A 326 -14.95 27.87 29.08
C GLU A 326 -13.53 28.26 28.65
N ILE A 327 -13.00 29.39 29.13
CA ILE A 327 -11.61 29.80 28.83
C ILE A 327 -10.59 28.80 29.36
N SER A 328 -10.82 28.23 30.55
CA SER A 328 -9.93 27.21 31.12
C SER A 328 -9.88 25.96 30.24
N ASP A 329 -11.02 25.59 29.65
CA ASP A 329 -11.15 24.45 28.75
C ASP A 329 -10.51 24.72 27.38
N GLU A 330 -10.69 25.92 26.81
CA GLU A 330 -9.99 26.34 25.59
C GLU A 330 -8.47 26.33 25.75
N LEU A 331 -7.95 26.88 26.87
CA LEU A 331 -6.52 26.85 27.19
C LEU A 331 -6.02 25.41 27.36
N ALA A 332 -6.79 24.55 28.02
CA ALA A 332 -6.45 23.16 28.22
C ALA A 332 -6.40 22.39 26.89
N LEU A 333 -7.38 22.60 26.01
CA LEU A 333 -7.43 22.01 24.67
C LEU A 333 -6.23 22.45 23.82
N HIS A 334 -5.88 23.74 23.88
CA HIS A 334 -4.72 24.27 23.15
C HIS A 334 -3.40 23.63 23.59
N VAL A 335 -3.20 23.44 24.90
CA VAL A 335 -2.00 22.77 25.43
C VAL A 335 -2.02 21.28 25.10
N ALA A 336 -3.16 20.61 25.26
CA ALA A 336 -3.27 19.17 25.09
C ALA A 336 -3.05 18.73 23.64
N THR A 337 -3.53 19.50 22.66
CA THR A 337 -3.36 19.20 21.22
C THR A 337 -2.00 19.60 20.66
N ARG A 338 -1.19 20.34 21.43
CA ARG A 338 0.15 20.81 21.04
C ARG A 338 1.24 20.28 21.95
N LEU A 339 1.06 19.07 22.47
CA LEU A 339 2.00 18.49 23.41
C LEU A 339 3.41 18.29 22.81
N ASP A 340 3.49 18.13 21.49
CA ASP A 340 4.74 18.06 20.72
C ASP A 340 5.59 19.34 20.82
N ASP A 341 4.99 20.50 21.13
CA ASP A 341 5.74 21.75 21.37
C ASP A 341 6.46 21.73 22.73
N ILE A 342 6.08 20.81 23.63
CA ILE A 342 6.55 20.72 25.02
C ILE A 342 7.43 19.48 25.20
N ILE A 343 7.04 18.37 24.59
CA ILE A 343 7.72 17.08 24.66
C ILE A 343 8.17 16.71 23.24
N PRO A 344 9.47 16.44 23.00
CA PRO A 344 9.92 15.98 21.70
C PRO A 344 9.47 14.53 21.48
N THR A 345 8.24 14.35 21.00
CA THR A 345 7.55 13.05 20.91
C THR A 345 8.28 12.08 19.99
N ASP A 346 8.91 12.57 18.92
CA ASP A 346 9.74 11.77 18.01
C ASP A 346 10.95 11.16 18.75
N HIS A 347 11.67 11.96 19.55
CA HIS A 347 12.80 11.50 20.36
C HIS A 347 12.35 10.57 21.48
N LEU A 348 11.19 10.85 22.08
CA LEU A 348 10.59 9.98 23.09
C LEU A 348 10.21 8.62 22.49
N ALA A 349 9.58 8.59 21.32
CA ALA A 349 9.23 7.36 20.62
C ALA A 349 10.47 6.52 20.31
N ALA A 350 11.55 7.14 19.82
CA ALA A 350 12.83 6.46 19.60
C ALA A 350 13.44 5.92 20.91
N THR A 351 13.34 6.68 22.01
CA THR A 351 13.82 6.26 23.33
C THR A 351 13.04 5.05 23.86
N ILE A 352 11.70 5.07 23.73
CA ILE A 352 10.83 3.95 24.11
C ILE A 352 11.17 2.71 23.28
N ARG A 353 11.32 2.86 21.96
CA ARG A 353 11.76 1.77 21.08
C ARG A 353 13.05 1.13 21.57
N HIS A 354 14.07 1.94 21.88
CA HIS A 354 15.35 1.42 22.38
C HIS A 354 15.21 0.73 23.74
N ALA A 355 14.42 1.28 24.66
CA ALA A 355 14.18 0.66 25.97
C ALA A 355 13.44 -0.69 25.85
N VAL A 356 12.42 -0.78 24.99
CA VAL A 356 11.71 -2.03 24.73
C VAL A 356 12.66 -3.08 24.13
N LEU A 357 13.45 -2.71 23.12
CA LEU A 357 14.38 -3.63 22.48
C LEU A 357 15.48 -4.12 23.43
N ASP A 358 15.94 -3.29 24.36
CA ASP A 358 16.91 -3.66 25.39
C ASP A 358 16.34 -4.71 26.34
N GLU A 359 15.11 -4.51 26.85
CA GLU A 359 14.44 -5.46 27.73
C GLU A 359 14.10 -6.79 27.04
N LEU A 360 13.76 -6.75 25.74
CA LEU A 360 13.59 -7.96 24.91
C LEU A 360 14.92 -8.71 24.76
N ALA A 361 16.01 -8.00 24.45
CA ALA A 361 17.33 -8.61 24.24
C ALA A 361 17.88 -9.25 25.52
N GLU A 362 17.74 -8.59 26.67
CA GLU A 362 18.20 -9.11 27.97
C GLU A 362 17.52 -10.44 28.30
N GLN A 363 16.20 -10.51 28.16
CA GLN A 363 15.42 -11.72 28.46
C GLN A 363 15.63 -12.82 27.42
N HIS A 364 15.72 -12.47 26.13
CA HIS A 364 16.01 -13.45 25.08
C HIS A 364 17.38 -14.11 25.25
N GLY A 365 18.39 -13.35 25.70
CA GLY A 365 19.70 -13.90 26.05
C GLY A 365 19.61 -14.98 27.14
N TRP A 366 18.81 -14.76 28.19
CA TRP A 366 18.64 -15.73 29.28
C TRP A 366 17.93 -17.01 28.83
N ASP A 367 16.86 -16.89 28.03
CA ASP A 367 16.12 -18.06 27.52
C ASP A 367 16.98 -18.92 26.58
N SER A 368 17.83 -18.30 25.77
CA SER A 368 18.73 -19.02 24.85
C SER A 368 19.79 -19.88 25.57
N ASP A 369 20.18 -19.47 26.78
CA ASP A 369 21.15 -20.18 27.62
C ASP A 369 20.52 -21.35 28.42
N GLU A 370 19.21 -21.30 28.70
CA GLU A 370 18.49 -22.32 29.50
C GLU A 370 17.85 -23.44 28.66
N GLY A 371 17.80 -23.31 27.34
CA GLY A 371 17.39 -24.39 26.42
C GLY A 371 15.94 -24.86 26.55
N ASP A 372 15.05 -24.01 27.06
CA ASP A 372 13.67 -24.38 27.39
C ASP A 372 12.67 -23.89 26.32
N ASP A 373 11.82 -24.82 25.86
CA ASP A 373 10.86 -24.65 24.76
C ASP A 373 9.55 -24.00 25.25
N ARG A 374 9.68 -22.96 26.09
CA ARG A 374 8.54 -22.25 26.68
C ARG A 374 7.98 -21.21 25.71
N THR A 375 6.69 -20.93 25.84
CA THR A 375 6.03 -19.81 25.16
C THR A 375 6.73 -18.52 25.59
N HIS A 376 7.50 -17.91 24.69
CA HIS A 376 8.39 -16.80 24.98
C HIS A 376 7.57 -15.53 25.29
N PHE A 377 7.34 -15.28 26.57
CA PHE A 377 6.79 -14.01 27.05
C PHE A 377 7.92 -13.19 27.64
N TYR A 378 8.24 -12.07 27.00
CA TYR A 378 9.22 -11.11 27.49
C TYR A 378 8.44 -10.04 28.27
N ALA A 379 8.66 -9.91 29.57
CA ALA A 379 7.93 -8.93 30.36
C ALA A 379 8.57 -7.54 30.19
N LEU A 380 7.77 -6.53 29.81
CA LEU A 380 8.26 -5.15 29.90
C LEU A 380 8.22 -4.67 31.35
N THR A 381 9.23 -3.89 31.77
CA THR A 381 9.16 -3.26 33.08
C THR A 381 8.03 -2.24 33.12
N THR A 382 7.41 -2.08 34.29
CA THR A 382 6.29 -1.14 34.47
C THR A 382 6.59 0.29 34.00
N PRO A 383 7.79 0.88 34.20
CA PRO A 383 8.12 2.18 33.63
C PRO A 383 8.08 2.21 32.10
N VAL A 384 8.62 1.19 31.43
CA VAL A 384 8.63 1.10 29.96
C VAL A 384 7.22 0.90 29.42
N ALA A 385 6.47 -0.06 29.98
CA ALA A 385 5.08 -0.32 29.59
C ALA A 385 4.18 0.92 29.76
N LYS A 386 4.30 1.65 30.88
CA LYS A 386 3.53 2.88 31.11
C LYS A 386 3.92 4.04 30.19
N THR A 387 5.19 4.11 29.81
CA THR A 387 5.66 5.15 28.89
C THR A 387 5.21 4.87 27.46
N LEU A 388 5.19 3.59 27.06
CA LEU A 388 4.60 3.16 25.79
C LEU A 388 3.08 3.40 25.76
N ASP A 389 2.34 3.01 26.81
CA ASP A 389 0.90 3.32 26.96
C ASP A 389 0.64 4.83 26.88
N TRP A 390 1.49 5.65 27.51
CA TRP A 390 1.41 7.10 27.41
C TRP A 390 1.54 7.57 25.96
N LEU A 391 2.54 7.06 25.22
CA LEU A 391 2.75 7.42 23.82
C LEU A 391 1.52 7.05 22.98
N ILE A 392 1.02 5.82 23.11
CA ILE A 392 -0.16 5.34 22.38
C ILE A 392 -1.38 6.22 22.64
N ARG A 393 -1.61 6.58 23.91
CA ARG A 393 -2.80 7.35 24.30
C ARG A 393 -2.77 8.82 23.90
N HIS A 394 -1.58 9.43 23.81
CA HIS A 394 -1.45 10.87 23.52
C HIS A 394 -1.06 11.13 22.06
N HIS A 395 -0.31 10.22 21.45
CA HIS A 395 0.28 10.31 20.11
C HIS A 395 0.18 8.95 19.40
N PRO A 396 -1.04 8.46 19.12
CA PRO A 396 -1.29 7.11 18.61
C PRO A 396 -0.55 6.79 17.30
N GLU A 397 -0.33 7.78 16.43
CA GLU A 397 0.43 7.61 15.20
C GLU A 397 1.91 7.32 15.49
N TYR A 398 2.53 8.10 16.39
CA TYR A 398 3.91 7.83 16.83
C TYR A 398 4.03 6.48 17.54
N GLY A 399 3.01 6.09 18.32
CA GLY A 399 2.93 4.76 18.91
C GLY A 399 2.93 3.64 17.87
N GLN A 400 2.19 3.81 16.77
CA GLN A 400 2.11 2.83 15.69
C GLN A 400 3.46 2.69 14.99
N TYR A 401 4.12 3.81 14.68
CA TYR A 401 5.46 3.78 14.09
C TYR A 401 6.48 3.12 15.03
N ALA A 402 6.46 3.45 16.32
CA ALA A 402 7.34 2.85 17.31
C ALA A 402 7.13 1.34 17.43
N ILE A 403 5.88 0.87 17.45
CA ILE A 403 5.56 -0.57 17.48
C ILE A 403 6.06 -1.28 16.22
N GLY A 404 5.82 -0.71 15.04
CA GLY A 404 6.32 -1.26 13.78
C GLY A 404 7.84 -1.43 13.78
N ASP A 405 8.57 -0.40 14.24
CA ASP A 405 10.02 -0.45 14.39
C ASP A 405 10.50 -1.45 15.44
N ILE A 406 9.81 -1.55 16.58
CA ILE A 406 10.12 -2.54 17.62
C ILE A 406 10.02 -3.95 17.02
N VAL A 407 8.93 -4.27 16.31
CA VAL A 407 8.75 -5.58 15.69
C VAL A 407 9.81 -5.85 14.63
N ARG A 408 10.10 -4.85 13.77
CA ARG A 408 11.13 -4.93 12.72
C ARG A 408 12.50 -5.24 13.31
N GLU A 409 12.92 -4.48 14.31
CA GLU A 409 14.25 -4.62 14.90
C GLU A 409 14.37 -5.87 15.77
N ALA A 410 13.33 -6.24 16.52
CA ALA A 410 13.30 -7.48 17.26
C ALA A 410 13.45 -8.70 16.33
N GLN A 411 12.74 -8.71 15.20
CA GLN A 411 12.85 -9.79 14.22
C GLN A 411 14.22 -9.83 13.54
N SER A 412 14.68 -8.69 13.02
CA SER A 412 15.89 -8.64 12.18
C SER A 412 17.20 -8.67 12.96
N ARG A 413 17.22 -8.16 14.19
CA ARG A 413 18.46 -8.03 15.00
C ARG A 413 18.50 -9.02 16.17
N LEU A 414 17.36 -9.34 16.76
CA LEU A 414 17.28 -10.22 17.94
C LEU A 414 16.72 -11.61 17.59
N GLU A 415 16.32 -11.84 16.35
CA GLU A 415 15.71 -13.11 15.88
C GLU A 415 14.43 -13.50 16.66
N ILE A 416 13.77 -12.53 17.31
CA ILE A 416 12.55 -12.76 18.07
C ILE A 416 11.35 -12.82 17.11
N PRO A 417 10.51 -13.87 17.17
CA PRO A 417 9.30 -13.98 16.36
C PRO A 417 8.31 -12.83 16.59
N ARG A 418 7.63 -12.38 15.52
CA ARG A 418 6.69 -11.24 15.57
C ARG A 418 5.53 -11.46 16.52
N ASP A 419 5.01 -12.68 16.55
CA ASP A 419 3.92 -13.12 17.43
C ASP A 419 4.33 -13.06 18.91
N ALA A 420 5.59 -13.42 19.23
CA ALA A 420 6.12 -13.29 20.58
C ALA A 420 6.23 -11.81 21.02
N VAL A 421 6.66 -10.91 20.11
CA VAL A 421 6.68 -9.46 20.36
C VAL A 421 5.26 -8.91 20.52
N ALA A 422 4.33 -9.33 19.66
CA ALA A 422 2.93 -8.91 19.73
C ALA A 422 2.26 -9.33 21.06
N ASP A 423 2.43 -10.59 21.47
CA ASP A 423 1.91 -11.11 22.76
C ASP A 423 2.55 -10.38 23.95
N THR A 424 3.86 -10.12 23.89
CA THR A 424 4.60 -9.33 24.87
C THR A 424 4.01 -7.93 25.05
N LEU A 425 3.80 -7.21 23.95
CA LEU A 425 3.25 -5.86 23.95
C LEU A 425 1.81 -5.86 24.48
N LEU A 426 0.97 -6.78 23.99
CA LEU A 426 -0.43 -6.92 24.42
C LEU A 426 -0.53 -7.15 25.93
N ARG A 427 0.21 -8.13 26.47
CA ARG A 427 0.15 -8.47 27.90
C ARG A 427 0.73 -7.36 28.76
N SER A 428 1.88 -6.80 28.40
CA SER A 428 2.52 -5.73 29.19
C SER A 428 1.63 -4.48 29.24
N LEU A 429 1.04 -4.07 28.11
CA LEU A 429 0.11 -2.94 28.06
C LEU A 429 -1.21 -3.23 28.74
N SER A 430 -1.70 -4.48 28.70
CA SER A 430 -2.91 -4.88 29.44
C SER A 430 -2.72 -4.86 30.95
N MET A 431 -1.51 -5.17 31.43
CA MET A 431 -1.19 -5.19 32.86
C MET A 431 -0.91 -3.79 33.42
N ASP A 432 -0.10 -2.99 32.71
CA ASP A 432 0.44 -1.74 33.24
C ASP A 432 -0.12 -0.47 32.58
N GLY A 433 -0.81 -0.61 31.45
CA GLY A 433 -1.41 0.48 30.70
C GLY A 433 -2.74 0.98 31.28
N LYS A 434 -3.29 2.01 30.65
CA LYS A 434 -4.55 2.65 31.07
C LYS A 434 -5.66 2.59 30.03
N LEU A 435 -5.37 2.09 28.83
CA LEU A 435 -6.43 1.77 27.86
C LEU A 435 -7.25 0.59 28.39
N ASP A 436 -8.56 0.62 28.16
CA ASP A 436 -9.38 -0.56 28.37
C ASP A 436 -9.03 -1.64 27.33
N SER A 437 -9.35 -2.90 27.63
CA SER A 437 -8.98 -4.03 26.79
C SER A 437 -9.56 -3.94 25.38
N ALA A 438 -10.74 -3.32 25.17
CA ALA A 438 -11.32 -3.21 23.83
C ALA A 438 -10.54 -2.20 22.98
N SER A 439 -10.25 -1.01 23.53
CA SER A 439 -9.46 0.02 22.87
C SER A 439 -8.02 -0.44 22.59
N LEU A 440 -7.39 -1.13 23.55
CA LEU A 440 -6.04 -1.67 23.37
C LEU A 440 -5.98 -2.72 22.24
N ASN A 441 -6.93 -3.66 22.20
CA ASN A 441 -6.98 -4.67 21.15
C ASN A 441 -7.27 -4.04 19.78
N ALA A 442 -8.19 -3.08 19.71
CA ALA A 442 -8.49 -2.36 18.47
C ALA A 442 -7.26 -1.60 17.96
N TYR A 443 -6.54 -0.91 18.85
CA TYR A 443 -5.32 -0.20 18.52
C TYR A 443 -4.21 -1.14 18.05
N LEU A 444 -3.91 -2.20 18.81
CA LEU A 444 -2.85 -3.15 18.46
C LEU A 444 -3.17 -3.92 17.17
N GLY A 445 -4.44 -4.24 16.90
CA GLY A 445 -4.84 -4.85 15.63
C GLY A 445 -4.57 -3.97 14.40
N LEU A 446 -4.49 -2.65 14.58
CA LEU A 446 -4.12 -1.70 13.52
C LEU A 446 -2.63 -1.33 13.54
N ALA A 447 -2.02 -1.30 14.72
CA ALA A 447 -0.64 -0.85 14.91
C ALA A 447 0.39 -1.94 14.63
N LEU A 448 0.10 -3.19 15.00
CA LEU A 448 1.01 -4.31 14.75
C LEU A 448 1.13 -4.58 13.24
N PRO A 449 2.31 -5.01 12.78
CA PRO A 449 2.46 -5.56 11.44
C PRO A 449 1.43 -6.69 11.19
N PRO A 450 0.90 -6.79 9.96
CA PRO A 450 -0.05 -7.84 9.61
C PRO A 450 0.57 -9.23 9.85
N GLU A 451 -0.27 -10.19 10.24
CA GLU A 451 0.15 -11.58 10.39
C GLU A 451 0.63 -12.13 9.04
N LYS A 452 1.74 -12.87 9.02
CA LYS A 452 2.12 -13.64 7.84
C LYS A 452 1.20 -14.84 7.76
N THR A 453 0.19 -14.79 6.90
CA THR A 453 -0.49 -16.00 6.44
C THR A 453 0.53 -16.84 5.68
N GLY A 454 0.97 -17.95 6.30
CA GLY A 454 1.87 -18.94 5.69
C GLY A 454 1.22 -19.75 4.58
#